data_AF-A0A4Q7G476-F1
#
_entry.id   AF-A0A4Q7G476-F1
#
_cell.length_a   1.000
_cell.length_b   1.000
_cell.length_c   1.000
_cell.angle_alpha   90.00
_cell.angle_beta   90.00
_cell.angle_gamma   90.00
#
_symmetry.space_group_name_H-M   'P 1'
#
loop_
_entity.id
_entity.type
_entity.pdbx_description
1 polymer ?
#
loop_
_entity_poly.entity_id
_entity_poly.type
_entity_poly.pdbx_seq_one_letter_code
_entity_poly.pdbx_strand_id
1 'polypeptide(L)'
;MSKAKMSVAAKMEDPASAEFTDAKRAIRKNTLGRSVDTICGHVRGKKASGEDTGEKPFLYLVKEDDVYVVDGKANSAAAIAYRNICN
;
A
#
# COMPACT_ATOMS: atom_id res chain seq x y z
N MET A 1 -12.56 5.09 0.42
CA MET A 1 -11.24 5.14 -0.25
C MET A 1 -10.38 6.32 0.22
N SER A 2 -10.94 7.50 0.53
CA SER A 2 -10.12 8.67 0.91
C SER A 2 -9.18 8.41 2.10
N LYS A 3 -9.68 7.79 3.18
CA LYS A 3 -8.86 7.45 4.36
C LYS A 3 -7.64 6.60 3.99
N ALA A 4 -7.86 5.50 3.27
CA ALA A 4 -6.77 4.62 2.83
C ALA A 4 -5.73 5.36 1.99
N LYS A 5 -6.16 6.16 1.01
CA LYS A 5 -5.24 6.97 0.18
C LYS A 5 -4.46 7.97 1.04
N MET A 6 -5.09 8.65 2.00
CA MET A 6 -4.39 9.55 2.92
C MET A 6 -3.37 8.82 3.79
N SER A 7 -3.73 7.66 4.35
CA SER A 7 -2.81 6.86 5.17
C SER A 7 -1.61 6.34 4.36
N VAL A 8 -1.83 5.94 3.10
CA VAL A 8 -0.73 5.54 2.21
C VAL A 8 0.13 6.74 1.83
N ALA A 9 -0.47 7.87 1.45
CA ALA A 9 0.24 9.10 1.09
C ALA A 9 1.12 9.60 2.25
N ALA A 10 0.64 9.50 3.49
CA ALA A 10 1.41 9.85 4.69
C ALA A 10 2.66 9.00 4.91
N LYS A 11 2.79 7.83 4.26
CA LYS A 11 4.02 7.02 4.27
C LYS A 11 4.97 7.33 3.11
N MET A 12 4.58 8.20 2.19
CA MET A 12 5.44 8.68 1.10
C MET A 12 6.32 9.84 1.58
N GLU A 13 7.44 10.07 0.90
CA GLU A 13 8.36 11.16 1.23
C GLU A 13 7.72 12.53 1.05
N ASP A 14 7.03 12.76 -0.07
CA ASP A 14 6.11 13.88 -0.29
C ASP A 14 4.66 13.36 -0.40
N PRO A 15 3.85 13.44 0.68
CA PRO A 15 2.46 13.00 0.67
C PRO A 15 1.57 13.71 -0.37
N ALA A 16 1.85 14.98 -0.69
CA ALA A 16 1.02 15.76 -1.62
C ALA A 16 1.21 15.31 -3.07
N SER A 17 2.34 14.68 -3.37
CA SER A 17 2.66 14.13 -4.69
C SER A 17 2.09 12.74 -4.96
N ALA A 18 1.41 12.13 -3.98
CA ALA A 18 1.00 10.73 -4.06
C ALA A 18 -0.12 10.49 -5.10
N GLU A 19 0.18 9.71 -6.12
CA GLU A 19 -0.73 9.26 -7.16
C GLU A 19 -1.00 7.76 -7.00
N PHE A 20 -2.25 7.34 -7.22
CA PHE A 20 -2.72 5.98 -6.93
C PHE A 20 -3.30 5.32 -8.17
N THR A 21 -2.83 4.12 -8.47
CA THR A 21 -3.29 3.26 -9.57
C THR A 21 -3.81 1.93 -9.00
N ASP A 22 -4.78 1.32 -9.69
CA ASP A 22 -5.35 0.00 -9.38
C ASP A 22 -5.83 -0.22 -7.94
N ALA A 23 -6.20 0.85 -7.23
CA ALA A 23 -6.67 0.78 -5.86
C ALA A 23 -8.04 0.09 -5.78
N LYS A 24 -8.06 -1.20 -5.40
CA LYS A 24 -9.26 -2.03 -5.30
C LYS A 24 -9.48 -2.53 -3.88
N ARG A 25 -10.68 -2.32 -3.36
CA ARG A 25 -11.12 -2.89 -2.07
C ARG A 25 -11.67 -4.31 -2.28
N ALA A 26 -11.27 -5.24 -1.42
CA ALA A 26 -11.80 -6.59 -1.40
C ALA A 26 -11.64 -7.24 -0.02
N ILE A 27 -12.52 -8.19 0.30
CA ILE A 27 -12.30 -9.13 1.41
C ILE A 27 -11.36 -10.21 0.90
N ARG A 28 -10.18 -10.29 1.51
CA ARG A 28 -9.10 -11.22 1.12
C ARG A 28 -8.71 -12.11 2.30
N LYS A 29 -8.02 -13.21 2.04
CA LYS A 29 -7.48 -14.08 3.10
C LYS A 29 -6.07 -13.66 3.43
N ASN A 30 -5.76 -13.48 4.71
CA ASN A 30 -4.38 -13.27 5.16
C ASN A 30 -3.60 -14.58 5.26
N THR A 31 -2.33 -14.50 5.64
CA THR A 31 -1.43 -15.65 5.80
C THR A 31 -1.90 -16.70 6.80
N LEU A 32 -2.85 -16.34 7.68
CA LEU A 32 -3.46 -17.24 8.67
C LEU A 32 -4.84 -17.78 8.22
N GLY A 33 -5.24 -17.55 6.96
CA GLY A 33 -6.55 -17.96 6.43
C GLY A 33 -7.74 -17.14 6.95
N ARG A 34 -7.48 -16.01 7.63
CA ARG A 34 -8.52 -15.14 8.18
C ARG A 34 -8.97 -14.13 7.13
N SER A 35 -10.28 -13.87 7.07
CA SER A 35 -10.83 -12.86 6.18
C SER A 35 -10.52 -11.47 6.70
N VAL A 36 -9.86 -10.66 5.88
CA VAL A 36 -9.47 -9.28 6.16
C VAL A 36 -10.04 -8.37 5.08
N ASP A 37 -10.56 -7.21 5.49
CA ASP A 37 -11.04 -6.18 4.57
C ASP A 37 -9.86 -5.30 4.19
N THR A 38 -9.56 -5.24 2.90
CA THR A 38 -8.28 -4.73 2.42
C THR A 38 -8.44 -3.89 1.18
N ILE A 39 -7.55 -2.94 1.00
CA ILE A 39 -7.38 -2.18 -0.24
C ILE A 39 -5.97 -2.42 -0.74
N CYS A 40 -5.86 -2.95 -1.94
CA CYS A 40 -4.59 -3.19 -2.63
C CYS A 40 -4.50 -2.30 -3.85
N GLY A 41 -3.31 -1.85 -4.19
CA GLY A 41 -3.05 -1.09 -5.41
C GLY A 41 -1.58 -0.72 -5.52
N HIS A 42 -1.31 0.33 -6.29
CA HIS A 42 0.01 0.92 -6.40
C HIS A 42 -0.04 2.41 -6.11
N VAL A 43 1.09 2.93 -5.62
CA VAL A 43 1.29 4.34 -5.34
C VAL A 43 2.62 4.79 -5.93
N ARG A 44 2.65 5.97 -6.54
CA ARG A 44 3.87 6.67 -6.94
C ARG A 44 3.83 8.05 -6.31
N GLY A 45 5.00 8.54 -5.90
CA GLY A 45 5.15 9.92 -5.45
C GLY A 45 6.50 10.47 -5.90
N LYS A 46 6.83 11.65 -5.38
CA LYS A 46 8.10 12.34 -5.60
C LYS A 46 8.94 12.34 -4.33
N LYS A 47 10.25 12.42 -4.50
CA LYS A 47 11.21 12.74 -3.45
C LYS A 47 11.21 14.25 -3.20
N ALA A 48 11.85 14.69 -2.13
CA ALA A 48 12.09 16.11 -1.87
C ALA A 48 12.88 16.80 -3.00
N SER A 49 13.69 16.06 -3.76
CA SER A 49 14.40 16.55 -4.94
C SER A 49 13.51 16.74 -6.17
N GLY A 50 12.23 16.33 -6.12
CA GLY A 50 11.29 16.35 -7.24
C GLY A 50 11.38 15.12 -8.16
N GLU A 51 12.36 14.24 -7.95
CA GLU A 51 12.47 12.97 -8.66
C GLU A 51 11.35 12.00 -8.31
N ASP A 52 10.96 11.15 -9.25
CA ASP A 52 10.00 10.09 -8.99
C ASP A 52 10.57 9.00 -8.07
N THR A 53 9.71 8.52 -7.17
CA THR A 53 10.03 7.42 -6.24
C THR A 53 9.85 6.04 -6.87
N GLY A 54 9.34 5.97 -8.12
CA GLY A 54 8.90 4.74 -8.77
C GLY A 54 7.52 4.29 -8.28
N GLU A 55 6.90 3.39 -9.03
CA GLU A 55 5.62 2.78 -8.63
C GLU A 55 5.86 1.70 -7.56
N LYS A 56 5.13 1.80 -6.44
CA LYS A 56 5.26 0.92 -5.28
C LYS A 56 3.93 0.25 -4.96
N PRO A 57 3.87 -1.08 -4.85
CA PRO A 57 2.68 -1.76 -4.37
C PRO A 57 2.33 -1.33 -2.93
N PHE A 58 1.04 -1.23 -2.62
CA PHE A 58 0.57 -0.98 -1.26
C PHE A 58 -0.60 -1.89 -0.87
N LEU A 59 -0.68 -2.17 0.44
CA LEU A 59 -1.78 -2.85 1.10
C LEU A 59 -2.26 -1.99 2.27
N TYR A 60 -3.56 -1.75 2.36
CA TYR A 60 -4.21 -1.11 3.49
C TYR A 60 -5.20 -2.08 4.14
N LEU A 61 -5.08 -2.28 5.45
CA LEU A 61 -5.95 -3.12 6.27
C LEU A 61 -7.04 -2.23 6.90
N VAL A 62 -8.28 -2.38 6.45
CA VAL A 62 -9.35 -1.40 6.72
C VAL A 62 -9.76 -1.38 8.19
N LYS A 63 -9.79 -2.54 8.86
CA LYS A 63 -10.21 -2.63 10.26
C LYS A 63 -9.10 -2.17 11.20
N GLU A 64 -7.87 -2.52 10.87
CA GLU A 64 -6.67 -2.25 11.65
C GLU A 64 -6.14 -0.83 11.44
N ASP A 65 -6.64 -0.12 10.41
CA ASP A 65 -6.15 1.18 9.97
C ASP A 65 -4.64 1.20 9.68
N ASP A 66 -4.12 0.05 9.27
CA ASP A 66 -2.69 -0.16 9.05
C ASP A 66 -2.36 -0.21 7.56
N VAL A 67 -1.15 0.20 7.22
CA VAL A 67 -0.73 0.41 5.84
C VAL A 67 0.70 -0.06 5.59
N TYR A 68 0.86 -0.80 4.51
CA TYR A 68 2.12 -1.36 4.05
C TYR A 68 2.39 -0.80 2.65
N VAL A 69 3.52 -0.11 2.49
CA VAL A 69 4.06 0.29 1.18
C VAL A 69 5.29 -0.56 0.92
N VAL A 70 5.36 -1.20 -0.24
CA VAL A 70 6.46 -2.08 -0.61
C VAL A 70 7.59 -1.22 -1.18
N ASP A 71 8.48 -0.78 -0.30
CA ASP A 71 9.60 0.12 -0.64
C ASP A 71 10.97 -0.48 -0.35
N GLY A 72 11.19 -1.73 -0.75
CA GLY A 72 12.46 -2.40 -0.44
C GLY A 72 12.53 -3.85 -0.85
N LYS A 73 13.30 -4.64 -0.08
CA LYS A 73 13.61 -6.04 -0.40
C LYS A 73 12.34 -6.87 -0.56
N ALA A 74 12.37 -7.81 -1.52
CA ALA A 74 11.28 -8.75 -1.82
C ALA A 74 10.84 -9.63 -0.63
N ASN A 75 11.70 -9.76 0.39
CA ASN A 75 11.45 -10.56 1.59
C ASN A 75 11.05 -9.70 2.81
N SER A 76 10.77 -8.40 2.62
CA SER A 76 10.25 -7.54 3.68
C SER A 76 8.83 -7.97 4.09
N ALA A 77 8.44 -7.65 5.33
CA ALA A 77 7.10 -7.95 5.82
C ALA A 77 5.99 -7.36 4.92
N ALA A 78 6.19 -6.13 4.41
CA ALA A 78 5.27 -5.48 3.48
C ALA A 78 5.16 -6.26 2.15
N ALA A 79 6.28 -6.68 1.56
CA ALA A 79 6.28 -7.45 0.32
C ALA A 79 5.59 -8.80 0.48
N ILE A 80 5.85 -9.50 1.60
CA ILE A 80 5.22 -10.79 1.92
C ILE A 80 3.72 -10.62 2.14
N ALA A 81 3.30 -9.60 2.91
CA ALA A 81 1.90 -9.33 3.18
C ALA A 81 1.14 -9.00 1.88
N TYR A 82 1.69 -8.10 1.06
CA TYR A 82 1.11 -7.75 -0.23
C TYR A 82 0.97 -8.99 -1.13
N ARG A 83 2.03 -9.78 -1.32
CA ARG A 83 1.99 -10.97 -2.18
C ARG A 83 0.96 -12.00 -1.73
N ASN A 84 0.80 -12.21 -0.43
CA ASN A 84 -0.10 -13.24 0.08
C ASN A 84 -1.56 -12.79 0.15
N ILE A 85 -1.81 -11.48 0.25
CA ILE A 85 -3.17 -10.93 0.40
C ILE A 85 -3.70 -10.43 -0.94
N CYS A 86 -2.89 -9.69 -1.69
CA CYS A 86 -3.30 -8.92 -2.86
C CYS A 86 -3.17 -9.66 -4.20
N ASN A 87 -2.49 -10.82 -4.25
CA ASN A 87 -2.57 -11.74 -5.40
C ASN A 87 -3.98 -12.32 -5.59
#